data_AF-A0A0P7YS29-F1
#
_entry.id   AF-A0A0P7YS29-F1
#
_cell.length_a   1.000
_cell.length_b   1.000
_cell.length_c   1.000
_cell.angle_alpha   90.00
_cell.angle_beta   90.00
_cell.angle_gamma   90.00
#
_symmetry.space_group_name_H-M   'P 1'
#
loop_
_entity.id
_entity.type
_entity.pdbx_description
1 polymer ?
#
loop_
_entity_poly.entity_id
_entity_poly.type
_entity_poly.pdbx_seq_one_letter_code
_entity_poly.pdbx_strand_id
1 'polypeptide(L)'
;MSLNAAKTQERIDHPTPNGGEYSIAYYRDAEGLPTAKQSAVSAEIVEFDSFDRQIFRTYMQSESAISKQERRYDALGILIE
;
A
#
# COMPACT_ATOMS: atom_id res chain seq x y z
N MET A 1 9.12 16.58 -22.03
CA MET A 1 8.32 15.56 -21.33
C MET A 1 8.42 15.85 -19.84
N SER A 2 7.31 16.09 -19.15
CA SER A 2 7.35 16.36 -17.72
C SER A 2 7.46 15.05 -16.95
N LEU A 3 8.50 14.93 -16.11
CA LEU A 3 8.60 13.85 -15.14
C LEU A 3 7.42 13.97 -14.17
N ASN A 4 6.55 12.97 -14.13
CA ASN A 4 5.57 12.85 -13.05
C ASN A 4 6.35 12.66 -11.74
N ALA A 5 6.37 13.68 -10.89
CA ALA A 5 6.87 13.54 -9.52
C ALA A 5 6.09 12.39 -8.86
N ALA A 6 6.82 11.34 -8.46
CA ALA A 6 6.22 10.07 -8.10
C ALA A 6 5.41 10.21 -6.81
N LYS A 7 4.08 10.24 -6.93
CA LYS A 7 3.19 10.45 -5.80
C LYS A 7 3.28 9.30 -4.80
N THR A 8 3.71 9.63 -3.58
CA THR A 8 3.74 8.73 -2.43
C THR A 8 2.40 8.63 -1.69
N GLN A 9 1.42 9.46 -2.09
CA GLN A 9 0.05 9.41 -1.59
C GLN A 9 -0.96 9.82 -2.69
N GLU A 10 -2.19 9.31 -2.58
CA GLU A 10 -3.30 9.62 -3.47
C GLU A 10 -4.57 9.89 -2.65
N ARG A 11 -5.19 11.07 -2.83
CA ARG A 11 -6.50 11.42 -2.26
C ARG A 11 -7.59 11.06 -3.27
N ILE A 12 -8.68 10.46 -2.77
CA ILE A 12 -9.86 10.11 -3.56
C ILE A 12 -11.08 10.72 -2.86
N ASP A 13 -11.66 11.74 -3.48
CA ASP A 13 -12.82 12.50 -3.00
C ASP A 13 -14.14 11.85 -3.45
N HIS A 14 -14.49 10.73 -2.80
CA HIS A 14 -15.74 10.01 -2.99
C HIS A 14 -16.19 9.34 -1.68
N PRO A 15 -17.51 9.14 -1.49
CA PRO A 15 -18.06 8.42 -0.34
C PRO A 15 -17.37 7.07 -0.10
N THR A 16 -16.87 6.86 1.11
CA THR A 16 -16.08 5.68 1.48
C THR A 16 -16.96 4.57 2.07
N PRO A 17 -16.52 3.30 2.09
CA PRO A 17 -17.33 2.18 2.60
C PRO A 17 -17.80 2.33 4.05
N ASN A 18 -17.06 3.07 4.88
CA ASN A 18 -17.38 3.32 6.28
C ASN A 18 -18.12 4.65 6.53
N GLY A 19 -18.59 5.32 5.47
CA GLY A 19 -19.38 6.56 5.57
C GLY A 19 -18.56 7.86 5.64
N GLY A 20 -17.33 7.86 5.11
CA GLY A 20 -16.51 9.07 4.96
C GLY A 20 -16.80 9.79 3.65
N GLU A 21 -16.35 11.04 3.51
CA GLU A 21 -16.46 11.85 2.29
C GLU A 21 -15.27 11.64 1.34
N TYR A 22 -14.11 11.32 1.89
CA TYR A 22 -12.89 11.09 1.10
C TYR A 22 -11.95 10.10 1.79
N SER A 23 -10.96 9.61 1.03
CA SER A 23 -9.87 8.79 1.54
C SER A 23 -8.51 9.26 1.05
N ILE A 24 -7.44 8.91 1.78
CA ILE A 24 -6.06 9.06 1.34
C ILE A 24 -5.36 7.71 1.46
N ALA A 25 -4.82 7.22 0.33
CA ALA A 25 -3.92 6.08 0.29
C ALA A 25 -2.47 6.58 0.39
N TYR A 26 -1.71 6.09 1.37
CA TYR A 26 -0.28 6.31 1.53
C TYR A 26 0.48 5.05 1.06
N TYR A 27 1.51 5.22 0.24
CA TYR A 27 2.22 4.12 -0.42
C TYR A 27 3.60 3.90 0.18
N ARG A 28 3.93 2.64 0.50
CA ARG A 28 5.16 2.27 1.22
C ARG A 28 5.91 1.11 0.55
N ASP A 29 7.24 1.17 0.58
CA ASP A 29 8.12 0.07 0.12
C ASP A 29 8.28 -1.02 1.19
N ALA A 30 9.23 -1.93 0.96
CA ALA A 30 9.50 -3.08 1.84
C ALA A 30 10.20 -2.68 3.16
N GLU A 31 10.72 -1.46 3.27
CA GLU A 31 11.30 -0.90 4.50
C GLU A 31 10.29 -0.02 5.26
N GLY A 32 9.07 0.12 4.71
CA GLY A 32 7.99 0.96 5.26
C GLY A 32 8.09 2.43 4.89
N LEU A 33 9.07 2.81 4.06
CA LEU A 33 9.34 4.20 3.68
C LEU A 33 8.37 4.66 2.57
N PRO A 34 7.99 5.95 2.53
CA PRO A 34 7.07 6.46 1.51
C PRO A 34 7.66 6.33 0.10
N THR A 35 6.95 5.64 -0.80
CA THR A 35 7.45 5.31 -2.14
C THR A 35 6.38 5.52 -3.23
N ALA A 36 6.78 5.44 -4.50
CA ALA A 36 5.87 5.55 -5.63
C ALA A 36 4.82 4.44 -5.63
N LYS A 37 3.56 4.73 -6.00
CA LYS A 37 2.48 3.73 -6.15
C LYS A 37 2.88 2.49 -6.97
N GLN A 38 3.75 2.65 -7.97
CA GLN A 38 4.25 1.57 -8.85
C GLN A 38 5.38 0.73 -8.22
N SER A 39 6.00 1.21 -7.14
CA SER A 39 7.09 0.54 -6.40
C SER A 39 6.67 0.12 -4.99
N ALA A 40 5.43 0.44 -4.61
CA ALA A 40 4.88 0.16 -3.30
C ALA A 40 4.57 -1.34 -3.13
N VAL A 41 4.98 -1.89 -2.00
CA VAL A 41 4.66 -3.28 -1.60
C VAL A 41 3.59 -3.32 -0.51
N SER A 42 3.26 -2.16 0.08
CA SER A 42 2.16 -1.97 1.00
C SER A 42 1.50 -0.60 0.82
N ALA A 43 0.26 -0.49 1.26
CA ALA A 43 -0.51 0.75 1.26
C ALA A 43 -1.35 0.87 2.54
N GLU A 44 -1.53 2.12 2.99
CA GLU A 44 -2.30 2.49 4.17
C GLU A 44 -3.40 3.44 3.70
N ILE A 45 -4.65 2.99 3.69
CA ILE A 45 -5.81 3.80 3.28
C ILE A 45 -6.48 4.34 4.53
N VAL A 46 -6.61 5.67 4.61
CA VAL A 46 -7.23 6.39 5.71
C VAL A 46 -8.50 7.07 5.20
N GLU A 47 -9.64 6.82 5.84
CA GLU A 47 -10.94 7.38 5.47
C GLU A 47 -11.32 8.51 6.43
N PHE A 48 -11.89 9.58 5.89
CA PHE A 48 -12.17 10.83 6.60
C PHE A 48 -13.61 11.29 6.39
N ASP A 49 -14.20 11.94 7.39
CA ASP A 49 -15.52 12.56 7.28
C ASP A 49 -15.48 14.01 6.76
N SER A 50 -16.66 14.65 6.67
CA SER A 50 -16.85 16.04 6.25
C SER A 50 -16.25 17.11 7.18
N PHE A 51 -15.61 16.71 8.29
CA PHE A 51 -14.89 17.57 9.22
C PHE A 51 -13.38 17.27 9.25
N ASP A 52 -12.85 16.62 8.20
CA ASP A 52 -11.47 16.13 8.07
C ASP A 52 -11.03 15.18 9.21
N ARG A 53 -11.98 14.53 9.91
CA ARG A 53 -11.66 13.59 10.99
C ARG A 53 -11.48 12.19 10.42
N GLN A 54 -10.38 11.53 10.76
CA GLN A 54 -10.20 10.11 10.43
C GLN A 54 -11.29 9.28 11.12
N ILE A 55 -12.04 8.50 10.34
CA ILE A 55 -13.05 7.55 10.83
C ILE A 55 -12.63 6.09 10.70
N PHE A 56 -11.81 5.74 9.70
CA PHE A 56 -11.39 4.36 9.43
C PHE A 56 -9.96 4.30 8.88
N ARG A 57 -9.33 3.13 8.98
CA ARG A 57 -8.00 2.87 8.41
C ARG A 57 -7.86 1.40 7.99
N THR A 58 -7.51 1.19 6.73
CA THR A 58 -7.25 -0.12 6.13
C THR A 58 -5.77 -0.26 5.82
N TYR A 59 -5.15 -1.38 6.19
CA TYR A 59 -3.80 -1.74 5.78
C TYR A 59 -3.87 -2.79 4.67
N MET A 60 -3.09 -2.59 3.60
CA MET A 60 -2.96 -3.50 2.47
C MET A 60 -1.50 -3.86 2.28
N GLN A 61 -1.22 -5.14 2.07
CA GLN A 61 0.11 -5.64 1.72
C GLN A 61 0.00 -6.45 0.44
N SER A 62 0.90 -6.21 -0.51
CA SER A 62 0.95 -6.97 -1.76
C SER A 62 1.45 -8.38 -1.48
N GLU A 63 0.84 -9.40 -2.07
CA GLU A 63 1.31 -10.79 -1.97
C GLU A 63 2.75 -10.95 -2.49
N SER A 64 3.17 -10.07 -3.41
CA SER A 64 4.56 -9.97 -3.89
C SER A 64 5.57 -9.55 -2.81
N ALA A 65 5.11 -8.91 -1.72
CA ALA A 65 5.92 -8.66 -0.53
C ALA A 65 6.09 -9.94 0.30
N ILE A 66 5.01 -10.71 0.45
CA ILE A 66 4.94 -11.93 1.26
C ILE A 66 5.82 -13.02 0.63
N SER A 67 5.89 -13.10 -0.71
CA SER A 67 6.75 -14.04 -1.43
C SER A 67 8.27 -13.81 -1.29
N LYS A 68 8.72 -12.81 -0.52
CA LYS A 68 10.15 -12.66 -0.14
C LYS A 68 10.56 -13.44 1.11
N GLN A 69 9.64 -14.16 1.76
CA GLN A 69 10.02 -15.14 2.77
C GLN A 69 10.78 -16.30 2.09
N GLU A 70 12.01 -16.58 2.53
CA GLU A 70 12.94 -17.50 1.83
C GLU A 70 12.40 -18.93 1.72
N ARG A 71 11.74 -19.27 0.60
CA ARG A 71 11.62 -20.67 0.19
C ARG A 71 12.97 -21.13 -0.29
N ARG A 72 13.68 -21.86 0.59
CA ARG A 72 14.97 -22.45 0.30
C ARG A 72 14.74 -23.71 -0.55
N TYR A 73 15.37 -23.75 -1.71
CA TYR A 73 15.34 -24.91 -2.59
C TYR A 73 16.70 -25.61 -2.55
N ASP A 74 16.71 -26.93 -2.63
CA ASP A 74 17.94 -27.70 -2.79
C ASP A 74 18.50 -27.58 -4.23
N ALA A 75 19.62 -28.23 -4.49
CA ALA A 75 20.25 -28.25 -5.82
C ALA A 75 19.43 -28.99 -6.91
N LEU A 76 18.29 -29.59 -6.56
CA LEU A 76 17.35 -30.27 -7.44
C LEU A 76 16.04 -29.48 -7.63
N GLY A 77 15.87 -28.33 -6.95
CA GLY A 77 14.66 -27.51 -7.00
C GLY A 77 13.55 -27.97 -6.04
N ILE A 78 13.85 -28.84 -5.08
CA ILE A 78 12.90 -29.32 -4.06
C ILE A 78 12.88 -28.32 -2.89
N LEU A 79 11.68 -27.99 -2.40
CA LEU A 79 11.51 -27.11 -1.24
C LEU A 79 12.05 -27.78 0.04
N ILE A 80 12.89 -27.05 0.77
CA ILE A 80 13.39 -27.42 2.10
C ILE A 80 12.57 -26.66 3.15
N GLU A 81 12.10 -27.36 4.18
CA GLU A 81 11.42 -26.80 5.37
C GLU A 81 12.43 -26.33 6.43
#